data_AF-A0A938HQ20-F1
#
_entry.id   AF-A0A938HQ20-F1
#
_cell.length_a   1.000
_cell.length_b   1.000
_cell.length_c   1.000
_cell.angle_alpha   90.00
_cell.angle_beta   90.00
_cell.angle_gamma   90.00
#
_symmetry.space_group_name_H-M   'P 1'
#
loop_
_entity.id
_entity.type
_entity.pdbx_description
1 polymer ?
#
loop_
_entity_poly.entity_id
_entity_poly.type
_entity_poly.pdbx_seq_one_letter_code
_entity_poly.pdbx_strand_id
1 'polypeptide(L)'
;MKTARWWLSAALLACAAASPAAASLFVALEGDARGGYSQRGGADAEVNSVGGSARKVFADRRGDRVILFAQAEWVEDFSEALLHQAYAEWKGPMGRWNIAAGRVLLPWGLRTAWSPARMPYGSPYDWTRTLESDNGALLRGTLGVWDYGLALTQGYGMEDIEEFPGPGNLTGRLGMTPGVEGNFTLGLSFAAGTAHASEHGHGMGDAMAEERTALALDCTWNAGRGTYRFEGGARRAEETWHGTLFGAVDYALLPRLTAQAAGQMYE
;
A
#
# COMPACT_ATOMS: atom_id res chain seq x y z
N MET A 1 10.79 25.75 -7.14
CA MET A 1 10.18 25.43 -8.45
C MET A 1 9.10 24.35 -8.30
N LYS A 2 7.93 24.67 -7.71
CA LYS A 2 6.87 23.70 -7.36
C LYS A 2 5.75 23.55 -8.42
N THR A 3 5.71 24.42 -9.42
CA THR A 3 4.61 24.50 -10.39
C THR A 3 4.74 23.49 -11.53
N ALA A 4 5.94 23.01 -11.87
CA ALA A 4 6.16 22.12 -13.01
C ALA A 4 5.59 20.71 -12.81
N ARG A 5 5.48 20.23 -11.55
CA ARG A 5 5.00 18.87 -11.23
C ARG A 5 3.50 18.69 -11.51
N TRP A 6 2.69 19.75 -11.37
CA TRP A 6 1.24 19.70 -11.59
C TRP A 6 0.86 19.58 -13.07
N TRP A 7 1.64 20.18 -13.96
CA TRP A 7 1.36 20.17 -15.40
C TRP A 7 1.57 18.80 -16.04
N LEU A 8 2.54 18.01 -15.56
CA LEU A 8 2.75 16.64 -16.05
C LEU A 8 1.61 15.70 -15.65
N SER A 9 1.12 15.80 -14.42
CA SER A 9 -0.03 15.03 -13.93
C SER A 9 -1.34 15.44 -14.63
N ALA A 10 -1.54 16.74 -14.83
CA ALA A 10 -2.70 17.27 -15.57
C ALA A 10 -2.64 16.88 -17.06
N ALA A 11 -1.46 16.89 -17.69
CA ALA A 11 -1.28 16.46 -19.07
C ALA A 11 -1.51 14.95 -19.25
N LEU A 12 -1.07 14.12 -18.30
CA LEU A 12 -1.37 12.68 -18.30
C LEU A 12 -2.88 12.42 -18.15
N LEU A 13 -3.57 13.16 -17.28
CA LEU A 13 -5.03 13.09 -17.13
C LEU A 13 -5.78 13.59 -18.39
N ALA A 14 -5.30 14.66 -19.02
CA ALA A 14 -5.90 15.19 -20.25
C ALA A 14 -5.68 14.26 -21.46
N CYS A 15 -4.48 13.68 -21.61
CA CYS A 15 -4.20 12.64 -22.61
C CYS A 15 -5.00 11.35 -22.33
N ALA A 16 -5.27 11.06 -21.06
CA ALA A 16 -6.18 10.00 -20.65
C ALA A 16 -7.66 10.35 -20.92
N ALA A 17 -8.08 11.61 -20.97
CA ALA A 17 -9.45 11.95 -21.37
C ALA A 17 -9.66 11.94 -22.90
N ALA A 18 -8.62 12.24 -23.69
CA ALA A 18 -8.74 12.52 -25.12
C ALA A 18 -8.49 11.33 -26.08
N SER A 19 -8.19 10.13 -25.58
CA SER A 19 -7.85 9.00 -26.48
C SER A 19 -9.11 8.35 -27.09
N PRO A 20 -9.19 8.22 -28.43
CA PRO A 20 -10.32 7.61 -29.15
C PRO A 20 -10.32 6.06 -29.13
N ALA A 21 -9.39 5.43 -28.41
CA ALA A 21 -9.41 3.98 -28.21
C ALA A 21 -10.54 3.55 -27.26
N ALA A 22 -11.02 2.31 -27.38
CA ALA A 22 -11.98 1.71 -26.44
C ALA A 22 -11.34 1.63 -25.04
N ALA A 23 -11.49 2.72 -24.28
CA ALA A 23 -10.90 2.88 -22.97
C ALA A 23 -11.99 3.25 -21.98
N SER A 24 -11.93 2.63 -20.80
CA SER A 24 -12.83 2.94 -19.69
C SER A 24 -12.08 3.76 -18.66
N LEU A 25 -12.71 4.83 -18.16
CA LEU A 25 -12.22 5.64 -17.06
C LEU A 25 -13.07 5.36 -15.82
N PHE A 26 -12.41 4.98 -14.73
CA PHE A 26 -13.02 4.82 -13.42
C PHE A 26 -12.44 5.89 -12.50
N VAL A 27 -13.32 6.57 -11.77
CA VAL A 27 -12.94 7.57 -10.78
C VAL A 27 -13.60 7.19 -9.47
N ALA A 28 -12.82 7.18 -8.40
CA ALA A 28 -13.30 6.97 -7.04
C ALA A 28 -12.89 8.15 -6.17
N LEU A 29 -13.79 8.57 -5.29
CA LEU A 29 -13.55 9.59 -4.28
C LEU A 29 -13.85 8.98 -2.92
N GLU A 30 -13.05 9.31 -1.94
CA GLU A 30 -13.16 8.78 -0.59
C GLU A 30 -12.85 9.87 0.44
N GLY A 31 -13.46 9.74 1.60
CA GLY A 31 -13.21 10.60 2.75
C GLY A 31 -13.41 9.81 4.03
N ASP A 32 -12.55 10.07 5.01
CA ASP A 32 -12.55 9.49 6.33
C ASP A 32 -12.56 10.62 7.37
N ALA A 33 -13.57 10.61 8.22
CA ALA A 33 -13.72 11.55 9.33
C ALA A 33 -13.90 10.74 10.61
N ARG A 34 -13.13 11.12 11.64
CA ARG A 34 -13.03 10.36 12.88
C ARG A 34 -13.43 11.22 14.07
N GLY A 35 -14.00 10.57 15.06
CA GLY A 35 -14.35 11.17 16.34
C GLY A 35 -13.87 10.25 17.45
N GLY A 36 -13.07 10.79 18.35
CA GLY A 36 -12.48 10.07 19.47
C GLY A 36 -13.00 10.57 20.81
N TYR A 37 -12.84 9.72 21.82
CA TYR A 37 -12.94 10.15 23.20
C TYR A 37 -11.91 9.41 24.04
N SER A 38 -11.11 10.16 24.77
CA SER A 38 -10.18 9.60 25.75
C SER A 38 -10.32 10.30 27.09
N GLN A 39 -10.15 9.56 28.18
CA GLN A 39 -10.23 10.14 29.53
C GLN A 39 -9.15 11.22 29.79
N ARG A 40 -8.03 11.17 29.07
CA ARG A 40 -6.92 12.13 29.20
C ARG A 40 -7.00 13.30 28.23
N GLY A 41 -7.54 13.10 27.03
CA GLY A 41 -7.58 14.10 25.95
C GLY A 41 -8.94 14.74 25.72
N GLY A 42 -10.01 14.25 26.36
CA GLY A 42 -11.37 14.73 26.10
C GLY A 42 -11.94 14.13 24.80
N ALA A 43 -12.91 14.84 24.22
CA ALA A 43 -13.48 14.50 22.92
C ALA A 43 -12.76 15.26 21.81
N ASP A 44 -12.47 14.57 20.73
CA ASP A 44 -11.79 15.08 19.55
C ASP A 44 -12.52 14.64 18.27
N ALA A 45 -12.36 15.43 17.21
CA ALA A 45 -12.88 15.12 15.89
C ALA A 45 -11.93 15.68 14.83
N GLU A 46 -11.66 14.88 13.81
CA GLU A 46 -10.71 15.19 12.75
C GLU A 46 -11.19 14.67 11.39
N VAL A 47 -10.73 15.30 10.32
CA VAL A 47 -10.77 14.73 8.98
C VAL A 47 -9.46 13.97 8.78
N ASN A 48 -9.51 12.66 9.02
CA ASN A 48 -8.35 11.80 8.89
C ASN A 48 -7.80 11.79 7.45
N SER A 49 -8.68 11.68 6.45
CA SER A 49 -8.25 11.83 5.05
C SER A 49 -9.37 12.20 4.07
N VAL A 50 -8.98 12.83 2.96
CA VAL A 50 -9.83 13.03 1.77
C VAL A 50 -8.99 12.76 0.54
N GLY A 51 -9.44 11.85 -0.32
CA GLY A 51 -8.64 11.41 -1.46
C GLY A 51 -9.46 10.89 -2.61
N GLY A 52 -8.75 10.43 -3.63
CA GLY A 52 -9.36 9.81 -4.78
C GLY A 52 -8.38 9.07 -5.65
N SER A 53 -8.93 8.24 -6.53
CA SER A 53 -8.16 7.53 -7.53
C SER A 53 -8.81 7.63 -8.91
N ALA A 54 -7.96 7.60 -9.94
CA ALA A 54 -8.35 7.53 -11.33
C ALA A 54 -7.67 6.33 -11.97
N ARG A 55 -8.46 5.48 -12.63
CA ARG A 55 -7.99 4.30 -13.36
C ARG A 55 -8.48 4.36 -14.78
N LYS A 56 -7.57 4.46 -15.74
CA LYS A 56 -7.88 4.31 -17.16
C LYS A 56 -7.46 2.94 -17.66
N VAL A 57 -8.37 2.22 -18.30
CA VAL A 57 -8.14 0.86 -18.80
C VAL A 57 -8.29 0.85 -20.32
N PHE A 58 -7.26 0.37 -21.02
CA PHE A 58 -7.28 0.10 -22.44
C PHE A 58 -7.39 -1.42 -22.65
N ALA A 59 -8.47 -1.85 -23.31
CA ALA A 59 -8.75 -3.26 -23.55
C ALA A 59 -8.60 -3.62 -25.02
N ASP A 60 -8.24 -4.88 -25.29
CA ASP A 60 -8.28 -5.50 -26.61
C ASP A 60 -9.30 -6.65 -26.63
N ARG A 61 -9.38 -7.39 -27.75
CA ARG A 61 -10.30 -8.54 -27.89
C ARG A 61 -10.07 -9.67 -26.89
N ARG A 62 -8.95 -9.67 -26.18
CA ARG A 62 -8.55 -10.68 -25.20
C ARG A 62 -8.62 -10.14 -23.76
N GLY A 63 -9.11 -8.92 -23.55
CA GLY A 63 -9.35 -8.29 -22.24
C GLY A 63 -8.50 -7.04 -21.99
N ASP A 64 -8.44 -6.61 -20.74
CA ASP A 64 -7.65 -5.45 -20.30
C ASP A 64 -6.16 -5.66 -20.58
N ARG A 65 -5.52 -4.70 -21.24
CA ARG A 65 -4.09 -4.76 -21.59
C ARG A 65 -3.26 -3.73 -20.88
N VAL A 66 -3.67 -2.47 -20.93
CA VAL A 66 -2.89 -1.39 -20.34
C VAL A 66 -3.77 -0.65 -19.34
N ILE A 67 -3.23 -0.41 -18.15
CA ILE A 67 -3.87 0.38 -17.11
C ILE A 67 -2.98 1.57 -16.79
N LEU A 68 -3.56 2.76 -16.75
CA LEU A 68 -2.95 3.92 -16.12
C LEU A 68 -3.70 4.15 -14.81
N PHE A 69 -2.97 4.26 -13.71
CA PHE A 69 -3.55 4.43 -12.39
C PHE A 69 -2.87 5.58 -11.65
N ALA A 70 -3.67 6.41 -10.98
CA ALA A 70 -3.20 7.43 -10.06
C ALA A 70 -4.09 7.46 -8.82
N GLN A 71 -3.49 7.59 -7.64
CA GLN A 71 -4.17 7.77 -6.36
C GLN A 71 -3.41 8.78 -5.52
N ALA A 72 -4.14 9.76 -5.00
CA ALA A 72 -3.63 10.77 -4.09
C ALA A 72 -4.66 11.08 -3.00
N GLU A 73 -4.17 11.50 -1.84
CA GLU A 73 -5.00 11.90 -0.71
C GLU A 73 -4.37 13.07 0.04
N TRP A 74 -5.22 13.83 0.70
CA TRP A 74 -4.84 14.72 1.78
C TRP A 74 -5.11 14.02 3.10
N VAL A 75 -4.16 14.09 4.03
CA VAL A 75 -4.26 13.47 5.37
C VAL A 75 -4.15 14.52 6.47
N GLU A 76 -4.53 14.14 7.68
CA GLU A 76 -4.35 14.94 8.91
C GLU A 76 -4.87 16.38 8.76
N ASP A 77 -6.19 16.53 8.58
CA ASP A 77 -6.84 17.83 8.39
C ASP A 77 -6.22 18.67 7.24
N PHE A 78 -5.87 17.99 6.15
CA PHE A 78 -5.27 18.58 4.95
C PHE A 78 -3.86 19.16 5.15
N SER A 79 -3.16 18.78 6.22
CA SER A 79 -1.80 19.23 6.51
C SER A 79 -0.78 18.69 5.49
N GLU A 80 -1.03 17.48 4.99
CA GLU A 80 -0.13 16.77 4.09
C GLU A 80 -0.87 16.26 2.84
N ALA A 81 -0.18 16.31 1.70
CA ALA A 81 -0.69 15.80 0.43
C ALA A 81 0.20 14.65 -0.06
N LEU A 82 -0.38 13.46 -0.15
CA LEU A 82 0.31 12.22 -0.47
C LEU A 82 -0.09 11.71 -1.85
N LEU A 83 0.90 11.36 -2.67
CA LEU A 83 0.71 10.59 -3.89
C LEU A 83 1.06 9.13 -3.61
N HIS A 84 0.06 8.29 -3.35
CA HIS A 84 0.26 6.87 -3.01
C HIS A 84 0.67 6.07 -4.23
N GLN A 85 0.05 6.31 -5.39
CA GLN A 85 0.29 5.52 -6.59
C GLN A 85 0.18 6.39 -7.83
N ALA A 86 1.07 6.14 -8.80
CA ALA A 86 1.04 6.75 -10.12
C ALA A 86 1.84 5.86 -11.07
N TYR A 87 1.17 4.96 -11.79
CA TYR A 87 1.85 3.94 -12.59
C TYR A 87 1.11 3.60 -13.89
N ALA A 88 1.88 3.05 -14.83
CA ALA A 88 1.37 2.33 -15.98
C ALA A 88 1.57 0.83 -15.79
N GLU A 89 0.55 0.02 -16.02
CA GLU A 89 0.59 -1.43 -15.89
C GLU A 89 0.22 -2.11 -17.21
N TRP A 90 1.03 -3.09 -17.59
CA TRP A 90 0.78 -3.99 -18.70
C TRP A 90 0.39 -5.37 -18.19
N LYS A 91 -0.80 -5.83 -18.60
CA LYS A 91 -1.39 -7.09 -18.15
C LYS A 91 -1.15 -8.23 -19.13
N GLY A 92 -0.61 -9.31 -18.58
CA GLY A 92 -0.50 -10.60 -19.23
C GLY A 92 -1.84 -11.35 -19.29
N PRO A 93 -1.89 -12.46 -20.04
CA PRO A 93 -3.09 -13.29 -20.15
C PRO A 93 -3.59 -13.76 -18.78
N MET A 94 -4.89 -13.55 -18.51
CA MET A 94 -5.56 -13.97 -17.27
C MET A 94 -4.89 -13.48 -15.98
N GLY A 95 -4.09 -12.41 -16.03
CA GLY A 95 -3.37 -11.89 -14.86
C GLY A 95 -2.21 -12.77 -14.37
N ARG A 96 -1.75 -13.75 -15.16
CA ARG A 96 -0.62 -14.63 -14.80
C ARG A 96 0.67 -13.87 -14.55
N TRP A 97 0.83 -12.74 -15.23
CA TRP A 97 1.85 -11.74 -14.98
C TRP A 97 1.27 -10.37 -15.32
N ASN A 98 1.70 -9.35 -14.60
CA ASN A 98 1.42 -7.95 -14.84
C ASN A 98 2.68 -7.17 -14.46
N ILE A 99 3.08 -6.23 -15.30
CA ILE A 99 4.27 -5.40 -15.09
C ILE A 99 3.79 -3.97 -14.92
N ALA A 100 4.05 -3.37 -13.76
CA ALA A 100 3.77 -1.98 -13.48
C ALA A 100 5.08 -1.18 -13.40
N ALA A 101 5.06 0.07 -13.87
CA ALA A 101 6.17 1.00 -13.76
C ALA A 101 5.67 2.39 -13.35
N GLY A 102 6.37 3.03 -12.42
CA GLY A 102 5.99 4.31 -11.80
C GLY A 102 6.01 4.21 -10.28
N ARG A 103 5.18 4.98 -9.58
CA ARG A 103 4.98 4.84 -8.14
C ARG A 103 3.97 3.72 -7.87
N VAL A 104 4.44 2.63 -7.28
CA VAL A 104 3.69 1.38 -7.06
C VAL A 104 3.65 1.05 -5.58
N LEU A 105 2.56 0.42 -5.12
CA LEU A 105 2.52 -0.17 -3.78
C LEU A 105 3.45 -1.38 -3.73
N LEU A 106 4.28 -1.45 -2.70
CA LEU A 106 5.19 -2.58 -2.52
C LEU A 106 4.42 -3.81 -2.04
N PRO A 107 4.73 -5.01 -2.57
CA PRO A 107 4.00 -6.22 -2.21
C PRO A 107 4.46 -6.71 -0.82
N TRP A 108 3.82 -6.21 0.24
CA TRP A 108 4.21 -6.49 1.61
C TRP A 108 3.02 -6.80 2.52
N GLY A 109 3.11 -7.89 3.27
CA GLY A 109 2.20 -8.23 4.36
C GLY A 109 0.72 -8.20 3.97
N LEU A 110 -0.12 -7.88 4.96
CA LEU A 110 -1.56 -7.70 4.80
C LEU A 110 -1.89 -6.52 3.87
N ARG A 111 -0.97 -5.58 3.60
CA ARG A 111 -1.23 -4.40 2.75
C ARG A 111 -1.66 -4.75 1.33
N THR A 112 -1.28 -5.93 0.86
CA THR A 112 -1.71 -6.45 -0.43
C THR A 112 -3.23 -6.68 -0.53
N ALA A 113 -3.91 -6.89 0.61
CA ALA A 113 -5.34 -7.19 0.67
C ALA A 113 -6.12 -6.29 1.65
N TRP A 114 -5.43 -5.51 2.49
CA TRP A 114 -6.01 -4.77 3.60
C TRP A 114 -5.17 -3.53 3.96
N SER A 115 -5.79 -2.35 3.98
CA SER A 115 -5.12 -1.10 4.36
C SER A 115 -5.45 -0.75 5.83
N PRO A 116 -4.47 -0.78 6.75
CA PRO A 116 -4.69 -0.35 8.13
C PRO A 116 -4.90 1.16 8.27
N ALA A 117 -4.39 1.97 7.34
CA ALA A 117 -4.56 3.43 7.41
C ALA A 117 -6.06 3.83 7.42
N ARG A 118 -6.92 2.96 6.87
CA ARG A 118 -8.38 3.14 6.80
C ARG A 118 -9.12 2.54 7.98
N MET A 119 -8.41 2.07 8.99
CA MET A 119 -8.99 1.41 10.16
C MET A 119 -8.99 2.39 11.33
N PRO A 120 -9.95 2.26 12.27
CA PRO A 120 -10.05 3.16 13.42
C PRO A 120 -8.92 2.95 14.44
N TYR A 121 -8.02 2.00 14.19
CA TYR A 121 -6.84 1.72 15.01
C TYR A 121 -5.58 1.94 14.18
N GLY A 122 -4.52 2.37 14.85
CA GLY A 122 -3.24 2.68 14.23
C GLY A 122 -2.66 1.51 13.43
N SER A 123 -1.78 1.86 12.49
CA SER A 123 -1.09 0.90 11.64
C SER A 123 -0.18 -0.01 12.48
N PRO A 124 -0.22 -1.34 12.28
CA PRO A 124 0.64 -2.27 13.03
C PRO A 124 2.12 -2.22 12.68
N TYR A 125 2.52 -1.27 11.83
CA TYR A 125 3.75 -1.38 11.07
C TYR A 125 4.90 -0.49 11.56
N ASP A 126 4.72 0.34 12.58
CA ASP A 126 5.64 1.47 12.81
C ASP A 126 7.13 1.07 12.94
N TRP A 127 7.45 -0.13 13.45
CA TRP A 127 8.84 -0.58 13.60
C TRP A 127 9.38 -1.48 12.47
N THR A 128 8.55 -2.34 11.90
CA THR A 128 8.93 -3.32 10.85
C THR A 128 8.51 -2.90 9.44
N ARG A 129 7.94 -1.70 9.27
CA ARG A 129 7.46 -1.16 7.99
C ARG A 129 8.56 -1.19 6.93
N THR A 130 8.24 -1.84 5.82
CA THR A 130 8.82 -1.47 4.52
C THR A 130 8.04 -0.30 3.94
N LEU A 131 8.67 0.45 3.03
CA LEU A 131 8.03 1.54 2.29
C LEU A 131 6.67 1.07 1.75
N GLU A 132 5.63 1.89 1.89
CA GLU A 132 4.28 1.51 1.42
C GLU A 132 4.20 1.52 -0.10
N SER A 133 4.67 2.62 -0.68
CA SER A 133 4.80 2.79 -2.12
C SER A 133 6.15 3.37 -2.43
N ASP A 134 6.66 3.11 -3.63
CA ASP A 134 7.93 3.65 -4.09
C ASP A 134 7.97 3.70 -5.62
N ASN A 135 8.87 4.50 -6.16
CA ASN A 135 9.09 4.62 -7.60
C ASN A 135 9.95 3.47 -8.12
N GLY A 136 9.46 2.74 -9.11
CA GLY A 136 10.21 1.64 -9.72
C GLY A 136 9.36 0.76 -10.63
N ALA A 137 9.70 -0.52 -10.67
CA ALA A 137 8.98 -1.53 -11.43
C ALA A 137 8.48 -2.65 -10.51
N LEU A 138 7.27 -3.14 -10.77
CA LEU A 138 6.63 -4.24 -10.05
C LEU A 138 6.16 -5.30 -11.04
N LEU A 139 6.63 -6.53 -10.86
CA LEU A 139 6.11 -7.73 -11.52
C LEU A 139 5.20 -8.47 -10.53
N ARG A 140 3.97 -8.79 -10.93
CA ARG A 140 3.04 -9.55 -10.08
C ARG A 140 2.13 -10.46 -10.89
N GLY A 141 1.59 -11.51 -10.29
CA GLY A 141 0.61 -12.35 -10.97
C GLY A 141 0.05 -13.47 -10.10
N THR A 142 -0.81 -14.27 -10.71
CA THR A 142 -1.49 -15.41 -10.05
C THR A 142 -1.35 -16.68 -10.88
N LEU A 143 -1.03 -17.79 -10.23
CA LEU A 143 -0.90 -19.13 -10.81
C LEU A 143 -1.66 -20.15 -9.94
N GLY A 144 -2.92 -20.41 -10.30
CA GLY A 144 -3.78 -21.28 -9.51
C GLY A 144 -4.09 -20.66 -8.15
N VAL A 145 -3.71 -21.35 -7.08
CA VAL A 145 -3.87 -20.88 -5.69
C VAL A 145 -2.75 -19.94 -5.24
N TRP A 146 -1.69 -19.77 -6.04
CA TRP A 146 -0.53 -18.96 -5.68
C TRP A 146 -0.59 -17.57 -6.29
N ASP A 147 -0.18 -16.57 -5.54
CA ASP A 147 0.07 -15.22 -6.02
C ASP A 147 1.51 -14.80 -5.71
N TYR A 148 2.07 -13.91 -6.53
CA TYR A 148 3.43 -13.43 -6.34
C TYR A 148 3.55 -11.95 -6.70
N GLY A 149 4.51 -11.29 -6.08
CA GLY A 149 4.90 -9.91 -6.38
C GLY A 149 6.40 -9.73 -6.17
N LEU A 150 7.05 -8.96 -7.05
CA LEU A 150 8.45 -8.58 -6.95
C LEU A 150 8.62 -7.15 -7.46
N ALA A 151 9.13 -6.28 -6.62
CA ALA A 151 9.34 -4.87 -6.90
C ALA A 151 10.83 -4.50 -6.78
N LEU A 152 11.33 -3.76 -7.75
CA LEU A 152 12.64 -3.12 -7.76
C LEU A 152 12.41 -1.61 -7.79
N THR A 153 12.74 -0.92 -6.71
CA THR A 153 12.39 0.49 -6.50
C THR A 153 13.56 1.32 -6.01
N GLN A 154 13.40 2.65 -5.99
CA GLN A 154 14.47 3.60 -5.73
C GLN A 154 14.90 3.70 -4.25
N GLY A 155 14.06 3.30 -3.30
CA GLY A 155 14.35 3.34 -1.87
C GLY A 155 14.01 4.66 -1.17
N TYR A 156 13.28 5.59 -1.81
CA TYR A 156 12.81 6.84 -1.17
C TYR A 156 11.36 6.76 -0.68
N GLY A 157 10.62 5.76 -1.14
CA GLY A 157 9.23 5.59 -0.75
C GLY A 157 8.33 6.68 -1.32
N MET A 158 7.52 7.30 -0.44
CA MET A 158 6.62 8.37 -0.82
C MET A 158 7.27 9.75 -0.86
N GLU A 159 8.51 9.87 -0.38
CA GLU A 159 9.24 11.13 -0.22
C GLU A 159 9.74 11.71 -1.55
N ASP A 160 10.35 12.90 -1.45
CA ASP A 160 11.02 13.56 -2.55
C ASP A 160 12.31 12.82 -2.93
N ILE A 161 12.53 12.66 -4.24
CA ILE A 161 13.77 12.06 -4.75
C ILE A 161 14.91 13.07 -4.61
N GLU A 162 15.92 12.75 -3.82
CA GLU A 162 17.10 13.58 -3.62
C GLU A 162 18.18 13.32 -4.69
N GLU A 163 18.53 12.05 -4.92
CA GLU A 163 19.56 11.63 -5.88
C GLU A 163 19.07 10.49 -6.80
N PHE A 164 19.55 10.47 -8.06
CA PHE A 164 19.29 9.41 -9.03
C PHE A 164 20.60 8.85 -9.62
N PRO A 165 20.81 7.52 -9.61
CA PRO A 165 19.92 6.48 -9.08
C PRO A 165 19.81 6.53 -7.55
N GLY A 166 18.62 6.21 -7.02
CA GLY A 166 18.40 6.12 -5.57
C GLY A 166 19.09 4.91 -4.93
N PRO A 167 19.07 4.80 -3.59
CA PRO A 167 19.75 3.73 -2.84
C PRO A 167 19.31 2.31 -3.23
N GLY A 168 18.08 2.16 -3.71
CA GLY A 168 17.58 0.90 -4.25
C GLY A 168 16.97 -0.01 -3.19
N ASN A 169 15.78 -0.54 -3.47
CA ASN A 169 15.08 -1.48 -2.61
C ASN A 169 14.44 -2.61 -3.44
N LEU A 170 14.61 -3.83 -2.98
CA LEU A 170 13.95 -5.03 -3.49
C LEU A 170 12.86 -5.43 -2.50
N THR A 171 11.63 -5.63 -2.97
CA THR A 171 10.55 -6.17 -2.14
C THR A 171 9.86 -7.28 -2.88
N GLY A 172 9.64 -8.42 -2.21
CA GLY A 172 8.99 -9.56 -2.80
C GLY A 172 7.97 -10.19 -1.87
N ARG A 173 7.00 -10.87 -2.47
CA ARG A 173 5.96 -11.62 -1.79
C ARG A 173 5.60 -12.87 -2.57
N LEU A 174 5.35 -13.94 -1.81
CA LEU A 174 4.66 -15.13 -2.28
C LEU A 174 3.45 -15.36 -1.38
N GLY A 175 2.26 -15.40 -1.99
CA GLY A 175 0.99 -15.66 -1.32
C GLY A 175 0.35 -16.95 -1.80
N MET A 176 -0.52 -17.50 -0.96
CA MET A 176 -1.38 -18.63 -1.30
C MET A 176 -2.79 -18.41 -0.75
N THR A 177 -3.78 -18.74 -1.57
CA THR A 177 -5.21 -18.72 -1.23
C THR A 177 -5.80 -20.09 -1.55
N PRO A 178 -5.79 -21.05 -0.62
CA PRO A 178 -6.29 -22.39 -0.87
C PRO A 178 -7.82 -22.43 -0.95
N GLY A 179 -8.33 -23.36 -1.76
CA GLY A 179 -9.76 -23.53 -1.97
C GLY A 179 -10.35 -22.52 -2.96
N VAL A 180 -11.57 -22.80 -3.41
CA VAL A 180 -12.27 -21.95 -4.39
C VAL A 180 -12.92 -20.73 -3.71
N GLU A 181 -13.26 -20.86 -2.43
CA GLU A 181 -13.98 -19.83 -1.67
C GLU A 181 -13.07 -18.70 -1.17
N GLY A 182 -11.75 -18.89 -1.17
CA GLY A 182 -10.80 -17.85 -0.73
C GLY A 182 -10.92 -17.49 0.75
N ASN A 183 -11.43 -18.41 1.57
CA ASN A 183 -11.65 -18.18 3.00
C ASN A 183 -10.35 -18.07 3.79
N PHE A 184 -9.23 -18.52 3.26
CA PHE A 184 -7.94 -18.42 3.92
C PHE A 184 -6.91 -17.87 2.94
N THR A 185 -6.04 -16.98 3.41
CA THR A 185 -4.87 -16.50 2.69
C THR A 185 -3.66 -16.55 3.61
N LEU A 186 -2.50 -16.88 3.06
CA LEU A 186 -1.21 -16.85 3.74
C LEU A 186 -0.19 -16.18 2.82
N GLY A 187 0.65 -15.31 3.37
CA GLY A 187 1.70 -14.62 2.66
C GLY A 187 3.04 -14.71 3.38
N LEU A 188 4.10 -14.78 2.59
CA LEU A 188 5.47 -14.52 3.01
C LEU A 188 6.00 -13.35 2.20
N SER A 189 6.49 -12.33 2.88
CA SER A 189 7.07 -11.13 2.27
C SER A 189 8.52 -10.97 2.72
N PHE A 190 9.35 -10.41 1.86
CA PHE A 190 10.72 -10.04 2.17
C PHE A 190 11.07 -8.70 1.54
N ALA A 191 11.97 -7.96 2.18
CA ALA A 191 12.55 -6.74 1.64
C ALA A 191 14.04 -6.70 1.94
N ALA A 192 14.82 -6.21 1.00
CA ALA A 192 16.26 -6.08 1.09
C ALA A 192 16.72 -4.87 0.27
N GLY A 193 17.61 -4.06 0.84
CA GLY A 193 18.18 -2.90 0.17
C GLY A 193 18.35 -1.75 1.14
N THR A 194 18.45 -0.54 0.62
CA THR A 194 18.62 0.65 1.42
C THR A 194 17.43 1.58 1.22
N ALA A 195 16.85 2.05 2.32
CA ALA A 195 15.76 3.00 2.27
C ALA A 195 16.12 4.28 3.02
N HIS A 196 15.70 5.43 2.48
CA HIS A 196 15.65 6.64 3.28
C HIS A 196 14.51 6.52 4.30
N ALA A 197 14.87 6.69 5.57
CA ALA A 197 13.93 6.77 6.66
C ALA A 197 13.79 8.24 7.04
N SER A 198 12.74 8.94 6.61
CA SER A 198 12.31 10.11 7.39
C SER A 198 11.37 9.63 8.50
N GLU A 199 11.68 10.03 9.73
CA GLU A 199 10.68 10.08 10.77
C GLU A 199 9.57 11.03 10.29
N HIS A 200 8.38 10.51 9.99
CA HIS A 200 7.21 11.37 9.84
C HIS A 200 6.95 12.01 11.21
N GLY A 201 7.51 13.20 11.43
CA GLY A 201 7.35 13.95 12.68
C GLY A 201 8.50 14.93 12.99
N HIS A 202 8.49 16.10 12.35
CA HIS A 202 9.08 17.35 12.87
C HIS A 202 10.59 17.44 13.18
N GLY A 203 11.43 16.47 12.84
CA GLY A 203 12.88 16.61 12.93
C GLY A 203 13.48 17.22 11.67
N MET A 204 14.07 18.42 11.73
CA MET A 204 15.10 18.84 10.77
C MET A 204 16.40 18.05 11.03
N GLY A 205 16.35 16.73 10.82
CA GLY A 205 17.52 15.85 10.81
C GLY A 205 17.65 15.23 9.42
N ASP A 206 18.86 15.22 8.88
CA ASP A 206 19.14 14.61 7.58
C ASP A 206 18.68 13.13 7.59
N ALA A 207 17.72 12.79 6.73
CA ALA A 207 17.23 11.43 6.59
C ALA A 207 18.38 10.53 6.11
N MET A 208 18.89 9.67 6.99
CA MET A 208 20.02 8.80 6.64
C MET A 208 19.54 7.55 5.91
N ALA A 209 20.30 7.17 4.89
CA ALA A 209 20.10 5.92 4.17
C ALA A 209 20.40 4.75 5.12
N GLU A 210 19.41 3.88 5.34
CA GLU A 210 19.53 2.74 6.25
C GLU A 210 19.41 1.43 5.49
N GLU A 211 20.35 0.50 5.71
CA GLU A 211 20.22 -0.86 5.19
C GLU A 211 19.05 -1.56 5.88
N ARG A 212 18.07 -2.00 5.08
CA ARG A 212 16.87 -2.66 5.54
C ARG A 212 16.81 -4.07 4.99
N THR A 213 16.86 -5.03 5.90
CA THR A 213 16.43 -6.40 5.62
C THR A 213 15.21 -6.69 6.48
N ALA A 214 14.11 -7.14 5.87
CA ALA A 214 12.90 -7.47 6.61
C ALA A 214 12.22 -8.71 6.05
N LEU A 215 11.52 -9.43 6.91
CA LEU A 215 10.67 -10.58 6.59
C LEU A 215 9.32 -10.40 7.27
N ALA A 216 8.25 -10.83 6.62
CA ALA A 216 6.92 -10.86 7.22
C ALA A 216 6.11 -12.09 6.79
N LEU A 217 5.33 -12.61 7.71
CA LEU A 217 4.32 -13.63 7.51
C LEU A 217 2.96 -13.03 7.86
N ASP A 218 2.00 -13.17 6.96
CA ASP A 218 0.65 -12.69 7.19
C ASP A 218 -0.39 -13.73 6.81
N CYS A 219 -1.54 -13.70 7.49
CA CYS A 219 -2.68 -14.50 7.10
C CYS A 219 -4.00 -13.76 7.29
N THR A 220 -4.97 -14.08 6.44
CA THR A 220 -6.36 -13.70 6.63
C THR A 220 -7.21 -14.96 6.63
N TRP A 221 -8.10 -15.08 7.61
CA TRP A 221 -9.05 -16.18 7.69
C TRP A 221 -10.47 -15.63 7.84
N ASN A 222 -11.34 -16.00 6.91
CA ASN A 222 -12.78 -15.73 6.93
C ASN A 222 -13.49 -16.98 7.44
N ALA A 223 -14.20 -16.85 8.56
CA ALA A 223 -14.98 -17.94 9.14
C ALA A 223 -16.35 -17.44 9.59
N GLY A 224 -17.39 -17.84 8.85
CA GLY A 224 -18.76 -17.43 9.10
C GLY A 224 -18.94 -15.91 8.98
N ARG A 225 -19.17 -15.24 10.12
CA ARG A 225 -19.33 -13.78 10.21
C ARG A 225 -18.06 -13.04 10.64
N GLY A 226 -16.97 -13.78 10.87
CA GLY A 226 -15.70 -13.24 11.34
C GLY A 226 -14.64 -13.21 10.25
N THR A 227 -13.82 -12.16 10.28
CA THR A 227 -12.55 -12.08 9.56
C THR A 227 -11.43 -11.87 10.57
N TYR A 228 -10.46 -12.78 10.56
CA TYR A 228 -9.29 -12.78 11.44
C TYR A 228 -8.07 -12.46 10.60
N ARG A 229 -7.23 -11.54 11.06
CA ARG A 229 -6.00 -11.13 10.40
C ARG A 229 -4.85 -11.22 11.36
N PHE A 230 -3.72 -11.71 10.88
CA PHE A 230 -2.48 -11.77 11.61
C PHE A 230 -1.35 -11.33 10.71
N GLU A 231 -0.40 -10.57 11.25
CA GLU A 231 0.88 -10.32 10.61
C GLU A 231 1.97 -10.39 11.66
N GLY A 232 3.03 -11.13 11.37
CA GLY A 232 4.25 -11.16 12.16
C GLY A 232 5.44 -10.83 11.28
N GLY A 233 6.28 -9.91 11.71
CA GLY A 233 7.42 -9.46 10.93
C GLY A 233 8.66 -9.29 11.77
N ALA A 234 9.82 -9.43 11.14
CA ALA A 234 11.11 -9.14 11.72
C ALA A 234 11.90 -8.23 10.77
N ARG A 235 12.56 -7.23 11.33
CA ARG A 235 13.44 -6.31 10.59
C ARG A 235 14.82 -6.30 11.23
N ARG A 236 15.85 -6.28 10.40
CA ARG A 236 17.23 -6.03 10.83
C ARG A 236 17.52 -4.53 10.71
N ALA A 237 17.91 -3.91 11.82
CA ALA A 237 18.39 -2.54 11.92
C ALA A 237 19.63 -2.54 12.82
N GLU A 238 20.72 -1.86 12.42
CA GLU A 238 21.96 -1.78 13.21
C GLU A 238 22.44 -3.15 13.75
N GLU A 239 22.45 -4.15 12.86
CA GLU A 239 22.82 -5.55 13.16
C GLU A 239 21.87 -6.33 14.11
N THR A 240 20.85 -5.68 14.67
CA THR A 240 19.88 -6.30 15.59
C THR A 240 18.57 -6.60 14.88
N TRP A 241 17.92 -7.73 15.23
CA TRP A 241 16.60 -8.07 14.74
C TRP A 241 15.53 -7.58 15.71
N HIS A 242 14.54 -6.87 15.18
CA HIS A 242 13.37 -6.39 15.90
C HIS A 242 12.12 -7.09 15.40
N GLY A 243 11.33 -7.59 16.34
CA GLY A 243 10.13 -8.37 16.07
C GLY A 243 8.85 -7.56 16.27
N THR A 244 7.86 -7.83 15.43
CA THR A 244 6.51 -7.28 15.58
C THR A 244 5.47 -8.35 15.34
N LEU A 245 4.40 -8.30 16.11
CA LEU A 245 3.22 -9.13 15.91
C LEU A 245 1.98 -8.24 15.93
N PHE A 246 1.04 -8.55 15.05
CA PHE A 246 -0.25 -7.90 14.94
C PHE A 246 -1.35 -8.94 14.78
N GLY A 247 -2.47 -8.67 15.43
CA GLY A 247 -3.71 -9.41 15.23
C GLY A 247 -4.90 -8.47 15.16
N ALA A 248 -5.84 -8.75 14.26
CA ALA A 248 -7.13 -8.07 14.21
C ALA A 248 -8.27 -9.05 13.95
N VAL A 249 -9.44 -8.73 14.49
CA VAL A 249 -10.67 -9.49 14.32
C VAL A 249 -11.80 -8.51 13.98
N ASP A 250 -12.46 -8.76 12.87
CA ASP A 250 -13.71 -8.12 12.48
C ASP A 250 -14.84 -9.13 12.63
N TYR A 251 -15.94 -8.76 13.29
CA TYR A 251 -17.12 -9.61 13.42
C TYR A 251 -18.39 -8.86 13.02
N ALA A 252 -19.07 -9.35 11.99
CA ALA A 252 -20.32 -8.76 11.51
C ALA A 252 -21.48 -9.07 12.49
N LEU A 253 -21.88 -8.07 13.27
CA LEU A 253 -23.05 -8.16 14.15
C LEU A 253 -24.34 -8.08 13.32
N LEU A 254 -24.39 -7.14 12.38
CA LEU A 254 -25.48 -6.89 11.42
C LEU A 254 -24.89 -6.54 10.05
N PRO A 255 -25.67 -6.54 8.95
CA PRO A 255 -25.16 -6.24 7.60
C PRO A 255 -24.44 -4.89 7.44
N ARG A 256 -24.61 -3.95 8.40
CA ARG A 256 -23.99 -2.62 8.41
C ARG A 256 -23.32 -2.29 9.76
N LEU A 257 -23.13 -3.28 10.62
CA LEU A 257 -22.53 -3.09 11.93
C LEU A 257 -21.51 -4.19 12.19
N THR A 258 -20.26 -3.77 12.37
CA THR A 258 -19.12 -4.65 12.62
C THR A 258 -18.50 -4.28 13.96
N ALA A 259 -18.23 -5.27 14.80
CA ALA A 259 -17.35 -5.11 15.95
C ALA A 259 -15.92 -5.42 15.51
N GLN A 260 -14.97 -4.56 15.88
CA GLN A 260 -13.57 -4.73 15.54
C GLN A 260 -12.71 -4.69 16.79
N ALA A 261 -11.69 -5.54 16.83
CA ALA A 261 -10.66 -5.53 17.86
C ALA A 261 -9.31 -5.78 17.21
N ALA A 262 -8.28 -5.05 17.64
CA ALA A 262 -6.93 -5.21 17.15
C ALA A 262 -5.93 -5.07 18.30
N GLY A 263 -4.76 -5.70 18.14
CA GLY A 263 -3.67 -5.64 19.10
C GLY A 263 -2.33 -5.84 18.42
N GLN A 264 -1.29 -5.29 19.02
CA GLN A 264 0.08 -5.34 18.52
C GLN A 264 1.07 -5.54 19.66
N MET A 265 2.21 -6.16 19.36
CA MET A 265 3.31 -6.41 20.27
C MET A 265 4.63 -6.15 19.55
N TYR A 266 5.59 -5.57 20.29
CA TYR A 266 6.94 -5.23 19.83
C TYR A 266 7.98 -5.91 20.73
N GLU A 267 9.11 -6.30 20.15
CA GLU A 267 10.32 -6.75 20.85
C GLU A 267 11.52 -5.87 20.50
#